data_AF-A0A6N3AJL4-F1
#
_entry.id   AF-A0A6N3AJL4-F1
#
_cell.length_a   1.000
_cell.length_b   1.000
_cell.length_c   1.000
_cell.angle_alpha   90.00
_cell.angle_beta   90.00
_cell.angle_gamma   90.00
#
_symmetry.space_group_name_H-M   'P 1'
#
loop_
_entity.id
_entity.type
_entity.pdbx_description
1 polymer ?
#
loop_
_entity_poly.entity_id
_entity_poly.type
_entity_poly.pdbx_seq_one_letter_code
_entity_poly.pdbx_strand_id
1 'polypeptide(L)'
;MKNLANEFHVSLRTICYDIDELTRNYPIVTIRGKYKGGVKIADGYRLDRKYLNLEQRHLLKRLSKTLSGKDRNIMESILRDFTLKEASEADPGC
;
A
#
# COMPACT_ATOMS: atom_id res chain seq x y z
N MET A 1 -6.54 -15.21 9.40
CA MET A 1 -5.52 -15.85 10.26
C MET A 1 -5.66 -17.36 10.33
N LYS A 2 -6.81 -17.95 10.71
CA LYS A 2 -6.98 -19.42 10.76
C LYS A 2 -6.65 -20.13 9.44
N ASN A 3 -7.13 -19.60 8.31
CA ASN A 3 -6.86 -20.18 6.99
C ASN A 3 -5.36 -20.18 6.67
N LEU A 4 -4.67 -19.06 6.88
CA LEU A 4 -3.22 -18.94 6.70
C LEU A 4 -2.45 -19.92 7.59
N ALA A 5 -2.83 -20.05 8.86
CA ALA A 5 -2.16 -20.98 9.77
C ALA A 5 -2.28 -22.45 9.31
N ASN A 6 -3.44 -22.81 8.77
CA ASN A 6 -3.67 -24.13 8.20
C ASN A 6 -2.89 -24.35 6.89
N GLU A 7 -2.89 -23.36 6.00
CA GLU A 7 -2.20 -23.42 4.69
C GLU A 7 -0.68 -23.52 4.83
N PHE A 8 -0.10 -22.77 5.77
CA PHE A 8 1.34 -22.78 6.04
C PHE A 8 1.76 -23.80 7.11
N HIS A 9 0.82 -24.60 7.64
CA HIS A 9 1.07 -25.62 8.67
C HIS A 9 1.80 -25.08 9.92
N VAL A 10 1.41 -23.89 10.38
CA VAL A 10 1.99 -23.23 11.55
C VAL A 10 0.93 -22.88 12.58
N SER A 11 1.37 -22.47 13.78
CA SER A 11 0.44 -22.02 14.82
C SER A 11 -0.22 -20.68 14.46
N LEU A 12 -1.41 -20.42 15.01
CA LEU A 12 -2.06 -19.11 14.91
C LEU A 12 -1.15 -17.99 15.43
N ARG A 13 -0.39 -18.26 16.49
CA ARG A 13 0.52 -17.31 17.10
C ARG A 13 1.64 -16.91 16.14
N THR A 14 2.20 -17.88 15.41
CA THR A 14 3.22 -17.67 14.38
C THR A 14 2.70 -16.74 13.28
N ILE A 15 1.54 -17.06 12.68
CA ILE A 15 0.95 -16.20 11.65
C ILE A 15 0.68 -14.78 12.15
N CYS A 16 0.17 -14.62 13.38
CA CYS A 16 -0.07 -13.28 13.92
C CYS A 16 1.24 -12.48 14.03
N TYR A 17 2.30 -13.08 14.56
CA TYR A 17 3.60 -12.41 14.66
C TYR A 17 4.21 -12.11 13.30
N ASP A 18 4.13 -13.03 12.35
CA ASP A 18 4.65 -12.82 11.00
C ASP A 18 3.90 -11.67 10.31
N ILE A 19 2.56 -11.61 10.44
CA ILE A 19 1.80 -10.48 9.90
C ILE A 19 2.16 -9.16 10.60
N ASP A 20 2.33 -9.16 11.92
CA ASP A 20 2.74 -7.97 12.67
C ASP A 20 4.12 -7.47 12.24
N GLU A 21 5.07 -8.37 11.98
CA GLU A 21 6.40 -8.05 11.45
C GLU A 21 6.31 -7.52 10.01
N LEU A 22 5.59 -8.22 9.14
CA LEU A 22 5.46 -7.82 7.75
C LEU A 22 4.74 -6.47 7.60
N THR A 23 3.77 -6.17 8.46
CA THR A 23 3.04 -4.88 8.44
C THR A 23 3.96 -3.68 8.73
N ARG A 24 5.14 -3.89 9.33
CA ARG A 24 6.13 -2.82 9.52
C ARG A 24 6.75 -2.34 8.20
N ASN A 25 6.89 -3.24 7.23
CA ASN A 25 7.65 -3.00 5.99
C ASN A 25 6.75 -3.00 4.75
N TYR A 26 5.62 -3.69 4.82
CA TYR A 26 4.69 -3.89 3.72
C TYR A 26 3.33 -3.31 4.07
N PRO A 27 2.61 -2.71 3.12
CA PRO A 27 1.31 -2.11 3.38
C PRO A 27 0.23 -3.20 3.44
N ILE A 28 0.32 -4.01 4.49
CA ILE A 28 -0.62 -5.08 4.82
C ILE A 28 -1.74 -4.49 5.66
N VAL A 29 -2.98 -4.79 5.30
CA VAL A 29 -4.19 -4.31 5.99
C VAL A 29 -4.97 -5.51 6.51
N THR A 30 -5.21 -5.55 7.82
CA THR A 30 -6.09 -6.54 8.44
C THR A 30 -7.54 -6.07 8.36
N ILE A 31 -8.41 -6.87 7.76
CA ILE A 31 -9.85 -6.62 7.71
C ILE A 31 -10.52 -7.37 8.86
N ARG A 32 -11.26 -6.64 9.70
CA ARG A 32 -12.07 -7.23 10.78
C ARG A 32 -13.44 -7.66 10.24
N GLY A 33 -13.89 -8.86 10.59
CA GLY A 33 -15.24 -9.32 10.26
C GLY A 33 -15.47 -10.80 10.57
N LYS A 34 -16.68 -11.17 11.02
CA LYS A 34 -17.06 -12.54 11.38
C LYS A 34 -17.02 -13.51 10.19
N TYR A 35 -17.35 -13.02 8.99
CA TYR A 35 -17.42 -13.82 7.74
C TYR A 35 -16.58 -13.28 6.59
N LYS A 36 -16.16 -12.01 6.64
CA LYS A 36 -15.33 -11.33 5.62
C LYS A 36 -14.02 -10.77 6.20
N GLY A 37 -13.56 -11.33 7.32
CA GLY A 37 -12.29 -10.97 7.92
C GLY A 37 -11.11 -11.58 7.17
N GLY A 38 -9.94 -10.97 7.25
CA GLY A 38 -8.77 -11.44 6.51
C GLY A 38 -7.58 -10.50 6.57
N VAL A 39 -6.59 -10.79 5.75
CA VAL A 39 -5.41 -9.95 5.52
C VAL A 39 -5.37 -9.63 4.04
N LYS A 40 -5.18 -8.36 3.69
CA LYS A 40 -5.01 -7.92 2.30
C LYS A 40 -3.76 -7.08 2.15
N ILE A 41 -3.23 -7.04 0.95
CA ILE A 41 -2.25 -6.02 0.53
C ILE A 41 -3.00 -4.75 0.14
N ALA A 42 -2.44 -3.58 0.41
CA ALA A 42 -2.99 -2.30 -0.06
C ALA A 42 -3.11 -2.29 -1.59
N ASP A 43 -4.21 -1.71 -2.08
CA ASP A 43 -4.54 -1.75 -3.50
C ASP A 43 -3.43 -1.11 -4.35
N GLY A 44 -2.97 -1.83 -5.37
CA GLY A 44 -1.90 -1.37 -6.26
C GLY A 44 -0.47 -1.52 -5.72
N TYR A 45 -0.28 -2.06 -4.51
CA TYR A 45 1.06 -2.45 -4.04
C TYR A 45 1.54 -3.72 -4.75
N ARG A 46 2.78 -3.67 -5.24
CA ARG A 46 3.49 -4.79 -5.82
C ARG A 46 4.86 -4.92 -5.16
N LEU A 47 5.20 -6.12 -4.73
CA LEU A 47 6.45 -6.42 -4.02
C LEU A 47 7.70 -6.11 -4.87
N ASP A 48 7.59 -6.22 -6.19
CA ASP A 48 8.67 -5.97 -7.15
C ASP A 48 8.89 -4.49 -7.48
N ARG A 49 8.14 -3.57 -6.84
CA ARG A 49 8.22 -2.13 -7.08
C ARG A 49 8.70 -1.36 -5.87
N LYS A 50 9.44 -0.28 -6.14
CA LYS A 50 9.75 0.75 -5.14
C LYS A 50 8.65 1.79 -5.15
N TYR A 51 8.37 2.37 -3.99
CA TYR A 51 7.39 3.44 -3.82
C TYR A 51 8.02 4.61 -3.10
N LEU A 52 7.54 5.82 -3.41
CA LEU A 52 7.93 7.02 -2.68
C LEU A 52 7.34 6.97 -1.27
N ASN A 53 8.18 7.28 -0.28
CA ASN A 53 7.68 7.53 1.06
C ASN A 53 6.89 8.86 1.11
N LEU A 54 6.24 9.12 2.23
CA LEU A 54 5.37 10.29 2.39
C LEU A 54 6.11 11.61 2.17
N GLU A 55 7.31 11.76 2.75
CA GLU A 55 8.12 12.97 2.64
C GLU A 55 8.60 13.23 1.21
N GLN A 56 9.09 12.19 0.53
CA GLN A 56 9.49 12.24 -0.88
C GLN A 56 8.31 12.66 -1.76
N ARG A 57 7.14 12.04 -1.56
CA ARG A 57 5.90 12.40 -2.29
C ARG A 57 5.53 13.86 -2.07
N HIS A 58 5.57 14.34 -0.82
CA HIS A 58 5.25 15.74 -0.51
C HIS A 58 6.24 16.72 -1.13
N LEU A 59 7.53 16.42 -1.07
CA LEU A 59 8.58 17.23 -1.70
C LEU A 59 8.33 17.36 -3.20
N LEU A 60 8.16 16.23 -3.89
CA LEU A 60 7.94 16.21 -5.34
C LEU A 60 6.63 16.91 -5.73
N LYS A 61 5.54 16.73 -4.96
CA LYS A 61 4.29 17.47 -5.18
C LYS A 61 4.46 18.98 -5.03
N ARG A 62 5.26 19.44 -4.06
CA ARG A 62 5.55 20.87 -3.87
C ARG A 62 6.38 21.42 -5.03
N LEU A 63 7.42 20.71 -5.44
CA LEU A 63 8.28 21.11 -6.57
C LEU A 63 7.53 21.07 -7.90
N SER A 64 6.62 20.13 -8.10
CA SER A 64 5.82 20.04 -9.33
C SER A 64 5.03 21.32 -9.62
N LYS A 65 4.66 22.10 -8.60
CA LYS A 65 3.96 23.37 -8.75
C LYS A 65 4.83 24.48 -9.34
N THR A 66 6.15 24.37 -9.19
CA THR A 66 7.11 25.37 -9.71
C THR A 66 7.64 25.01 -11.09
N LEU A 67 7.34 23.80 -11.59
CA LEU A 67 7.75 23.32 -12.91
C LEU A 67 6.69 23.61 -13.97
N SER A 68 7.10 23.71 -15.22
CA SER A 68 6.23 23.88 -16.38
C SER A 68 6.67 23.00 -17.56
N GLY A 69 5.78 22.83 -18.54
CA GLY A 69 6.08 22.09 -19.76
C GLY A 69 6.59 20.67 -19.50
N LYS A 70 7.70 20.31 -20.14
CA LYS A 70 8.26 18.96 -20.13
C LYS A 70 8.67 18.49 -18.74
N ASP A 71 9.28 19.35 -17.93
CA ASP A 71 9.78 18.98 -16.61
C ASP A 71 8.65 18.66 -15.64
N ARG A 72 7.53 19.39 -15.75
CA ARG A 72 6.31 19.08 -15.01
C ARG A 72 5.75 17.73 -15.42
N ASN A 73 5.70 17.42 -16.72
CA ASN A 73 5.19 16.14 -17.20
C ASN A 73 6.05 14.96 -16.70
N ILE A 74 7.38 15.13 -16.65
CA ILE A 74 8.29 14.12 -16.09
C ILE A 74 8.01 13.94 -14.59
N MET A 75 7.90 15.04 -13.84
CA MET A 75 7.58 15.02 -12.41
C MET A 75 6.23 14.31 -12.13
N GLU A 76 5.21 14.60 -12.93
CA GLU A 76 3.90 13.95 -12.83
C GLU A 76 3.96 12.46 -13.16
N SER A 77 4.79 12.03 -14.12
CA SER A 77 5.02 10.60 -14.40
C SER A 77 5.70 9.90 -13.22
N ILE A 78 6.72 10.51 -12.61
CA ILE A 78 7.40 9.94 -11.43
C ILE A 78 6.39 9.78 -10.28
N LEU A 79 5.57 10.80 -10.04
CA LEU A 79 4.51 10.69 -9.04
C LEU A 79 3.53 9.57 -9.40
N ARG A 80 3.08 9.45 -10.66
CA ARG A 80 2.16 8.38 -11.04
C ARG A 80 2.75 6.97 -10.86
N ASP A 81 4.00 6.76 -11.25
CA ASP A 81 4.58 5.42 -11.36
C ASP A 81 5.04 4.87 -9.99
N PHE A 82 5.40 5.75 -9.05
CA PHE A 82 5.97 5.41 -7.75
C PHE A 82 5.08 5.74 -6.55
N THR A 83 3.84 6.18 -6.77
CA THR A 83 2.90 6.50 -5.68
C THR A 83 1.88 5.37 -5.49
N LEU A 84 1.75 4.84 -4.28
CA LEU A 84 0.67 3.92 -3.95
C LEU A 84 -0.68 4.64 -4.06
N LYS A 85 -1.64 3.98 -4.71
CA LYS A 85 -3.03 4.46 -4.74
C LYS A 85 -3.55 4.36 -3.31
N GLU A 86 -3.75 5.50 -2.66
CA GLU A 86 -4.38 5.54 -1.34
C GLU A 86 -5.79 4.95 -1.50
N ALA A 87 -6.21 4.11 -0.55
CA ALA A 87 -7.55 3.50 -0.53
C ALA A 87 -8.66 4.50 -0.14
N SER A 88 -8.50 5.79 -0.45
CA SER A 88 -9.50 6.84 -0.25
C SER A 88 -9.78 7.56 -1.57
N GLU A 89 -10.51 6.86 -2.42
CA GLU A 89 -11.66 7.37 -3.16
C GLU A 89 -12.47 6.12 -3.48
N ALA A 90 -13.07 5.55 -2.43
CA ALA A 90 -14.35 4.90 -2.61
C ALA A 90 -15.26 6.00 -3.11
N ASP A 91 -15.53 5.96 -4.41
CA ASP A 91 -16.61 6.69 -5.05
C ASP A 91 -17.87 6.51 -4.18
N PRO A 92 -18.46 7.57 -3.59
CA PRO A 92 -19.79 7.49 -3.02
C PRO A 92 -20.78 7.42 -4.19
N GLY A 93 -20.79 6.28 -4.88
CA GLY A 93 -21.39 6.14 -6.19
C GLY A 93 -21.84 4.71 -6.49
N CYS A 94 -22.67 4.14 -5.60
CA CYS A 94 -23.84 3.31 -5.93
C CYS A 94 -24.62 2.98 -4.66
#